data_AF-A0A8T6U8Y3-F1
#
_entry.id   AF-A0A8T6U8Y3-F1
#
_cell.length_a   1.000
_cell.length_b   1.000
_cell.length_c   1.000
_cell.angle_alpha   90.00
_cell.angle_beta   90.00
_cell.angle_gamma   90.00
#
_symmetry.space_group_name_H-M   'P 1'
#
loop_
_entity.id
_entity.type
_entity.pdbx_description
1 polymer ?
#
loop_
_entity_poly.entity_id
_entity_poly.type
_entity_poly.pdbx_seq_one_letter_code
_entity_poly.pdbx_strand_id
1 'polypeptide(L)' 'MKSHLLPDFEQSLEGKPCPKCSVPTLAVVDSKSLIDELAELAEEVGTDVEILSVETEEGQMLKDSFGGIAAILRYKSSN' A
#
# COMPACT_ATOMS: atom_id res chain seq x y z
N MET A 1 7.47 -1.41 15.17
CA MET A 1 7.87 -0.08 14.65
C MET A 1 8.61 -0.27 13.34
N LYS A 2 7.98 0.04 12.20
CA LYS A 2 8.59 0.04 10.85
C LYS A 2 9.00 1.47 10.43
N SER A 3 9.45 2.29 11.38
CA SER A 3 9.62 3.74 11.21
C SER A 3 10.82 4.15 10.32
N HIS A 4 11.68 3.21 9.92
CA HIS A 4 12.90 3.51 9.15
C HIS A 4 12.89 3.01 7.70
N LEU A 5 11.82 2.34 7.23
CA LEU A 5 11.82 1.73 5.90
C LEU A 5 11.91 2.74 4.75
N LEU A 6 11.26 3.89 4.86
CA LEU A 6 11.30 4.93 3.83
C LEU A 6 12.69 5.58 3.73
N PRO A 7 13.30 6.06 4.84
CA PRO A 7 14.68 6.56 4.81
C PRO A 7 15.70 5.54 4.29
N ASP A 8 15.61 4.28 4.73
CA ASP A 8 16.51 3.21 4.27
C ASP A 8 16.34 2.94 2.76
N PHE A 9 15.10 3.01 2.27
CA PHE A 9 14.80 2.86 0.85
C PHE A 9 15.34 4.02 0.02
N GLU A 10 15.12 5.27 0.45
CA GLU A 10 15.66 6.48 -0.18
C GLU A 10 17.18 6.41 -0.28
N GLN A 11 17.86 6.09 0.82
CA GLN A 11 19.31 5.92 0.85
C GLN A 11 19.76 4.80 -0.11
N SER A 12 18.98 3.72 -0.23
CA SER A 12 19.29 2.65 -1.17
C SER A 12 19.20 3.05 -2.64
N LEU A 13 18.56 4.18 -2.97
CA LEU A 13 18.43 4.68 -4.35
C LEU A 13 19.62 5.55 -4.77
N GLU A 14 20.40 6.07 -3.82
CA GLU A 14 21.56 6.89 -4.11
C GLU A 14 22.56 6.13 -4.99
N GLY A 15 22.88 6.70 -6.16
CA GLY A 15 23.81 6.12 -7.11
C GLY A 15 23.29 4.90 -7.88
N LYS A 16 22.06 4.41 -7.63
CA LYS A 16 21.48 3.32 -8.41
C LYS A 16 21.15 3.77 -9.84
N PRO A 17 21.63 3.05 -10.87
CA PRO A 17 21.32 3.38 -12.25
C PRO A 17 19.85 3.09 -12.56
N CYS A 18 19.21 4.00 -13.29
CA CYS A 18 17.86 3.77 -13.81
C CYS A 18 17.84 2.53 -14.73
N PRO A 19 16.92 1.56 -14.56
CA PRO A 19 16.86 0.35 -15.38
C PRO A 19 16.49 0.62 -16.85
N LYS A 20 16.04 1.83 -17.19
CA LYS A 20 15.67 2.23 -18.56
C LYS A 20 16.77 3.02 -19.29
N CYS A 21 17.53 3.88 -18.59
CA CYS A 21 18.48 4.81 -19.21
C CYS A 21 19.88 4.83 -18.56
N SER A 22 20.10 4.02 -17.52
CA SER A 22 21.37 3.90 -16.79
C SER A 22 21.89 5.15 -16.08
N VAL A 23 21.12 6.25 -16.07
CA VAL A 23 21.48 7.48 -15.35
C VAL A 23 21.25 7.26 -13.84
N PRO A 24 22.23 7.57 -12.97
CA PRO A 24 22.17 7.30 -11.53
C PRO A 24 21.46 8.42 -10.76
N THR A 25 20.23 8.73 -11.17
CA THR A 25 19.42 9.83 -10.62
C THR A 25 18.05 9.36 -10.15
N LEU A 26 17.94 8.09 -9.71
CA LEU A 26 16.72 7.60 -9.08
C LEU A 26 16.54 8.29 -7.72
N ALA A 27 15.33 8.76 -7.44
CA ALA A 27 14.95 9.38 -6.17
C ALA A 27 13.47 9.13 -5.91
N VAL A 28 13.08 9.11 -4.64
CA VAL A 28 11.67 9.13 -4.24
C VAL A 28 11.13 10.54 -4.49
N VAL A 29 10.09 10.65 -5.30
CA VAL A 29 9.46 11.96 -5.63
C VAL A 29 8.24 12.26 -4.78
N ASP A 30 7.60 11.21 -4.25
CA ASP A 30 6.43 11.30 -3.39
C ASP A 30 6.31 10.01 -2.56
N SER A 31 5.67 10.12 -1.40
CA SER A 31 5.34 8.99 -0.53
C SER A 31 3.96 9.19 0.05
N LYS A 32 3.10 8.18 -0.08
CA LYS A 32 1.74 8.23 0.42
C LYS A 32 1.46 7.06 1.36
N SER A 33 0.60 7.28 2.35
CA SER A 33 0.13 6.17 3.17
C SER A 33 -0.81 5.30 2.34
N LEU A 34 -0.71 3.98 2.53
CA LEU A 34 -1.55 3.02 1.81
C LEU A 34 -3.04 3.22 2.11
N ILE A 35 -3.38 3.70 3.31
CA ILE A 35 -4.76 4.00 3.72
C ILE A 35 -5.29 5.17 2.89
N ASP A 36 -4.52 6.24 2.76
CA ASP A 36 -4.94 7.42 2.00
C ASP A 36 -5.08 7.11 0.50
N GLU A 37 -4.14 6.34 -0.06
CA GLU A 37 -4.20 5.92 -1.46
C GLU A 37 -5.45 5.07 -1.76
N LEU A 38 -5.77 4.11 -0.88
CA LEU A 38 -6.96 3.27 -1.04
C LEU A 38 -8.25 4.06 -0.82
N ALA A 39 -8.27 5.01 0.10
CA ALA A 39 -9.43 5.87 0.36
C ALA A 39 -9.76 6.76 -0.85
N GLU A 40 -8.75 7.38 -1.46
CA GLU A 40 -8.94 8.17 -2.68
C GLU A 40 -9.42 7.33 -3.85
N LEU A 41 -8.80 6.17 -4.07
CA LEU A 41 -9.25 5.26 -5.12
C LEU A 41 -10.70 4.82 -4.90
N ALA A 42 -11.06 4.51 -3.65
CA ALA A 42 -12.42 4.14 -3.30
C ALA A 42 -13.41 5.26 -3.59
N GLU A 43 -13.07 6.52 -3.27
CA GLU A 43 -13.89 7.68 -3.62
C GLU A 43 -14.05 7.84 -5.14
N GLU A 44 -12.97 7.71 -5.92
CA GLU A 44 -13.00 7.80 -7.38
C GLU A 44 -13.91 6.75 -8.03
N VAL A 45 -13.93 5.52 -7.49
CA VAL A 45 -14.74 4.41 -8.02
C VAL A 45 -16.09 4.22 -7.32
N GLY A 46 -16.40 5.07 -6.32
CA GLY A 46 -17.62 5.04 -5.52
C GLY A 46 -17.77 3.81 -4.60
N THR A 47 -16.66 3.31 -4.06
CA THR A 47 -16.61 2.17 -3.14
C THR A 47 -16.59 2.67 -1.69
N ASP A 48 -17.30 1.96 -0.81
CA ASP A 48 -17.29 2.26 0.62
C ASP A 48 -16.00 1.74 1.29
N VAL A 49 -15.47 2.50 2.25
CA VAL A 49 -14.27 2.14 3.01
C VAL A 49 -14.64 1.95 4.48
N GLU A 50 -14.29 0.78 5.01
CA GLU A 50 -14.49 0.45 6.42
C GLU A 50 -13.17 0.11 7.10
N ILE A 51 -12.96 0.66 8.30
CA ILE A 51 -11.80 0.36 9.15
C ILE A 51 -12.24 -0.59 10.25
N LEU A 52 -11.62 -1.78 10.28
CA LEU A 52 -11.94 -2.83 11.24
C LEU A 52 -10.88 -2.91 12.34
N SER A 53 -11.35 -2.95 13.60
CA SER A 53 -10.49 -3.16 14.77
C SER A 53 -9.97 -4.60 14.80
N VAL A 54 -8.76 -4.77 15.33
CA VAL A 54 -8.10 -6.07 15.55
C VAL A 54 -8.39 -6.64 16.94
N GLU A 55 -9.33 -6.06 17.69
CA GLU A 55 -9.70 -6.49 19.04
C GLU A 55 -10.63 -7.72 19.05
N THR A 56 -11.18 -8.09 17.90
CA THR A 56 -12.04 -9.27 17.71
C THR A 56 -11.25 -10.41 17.08
N GLU A 57 -11.72 -11.65 17.28
CA GLU A 57 -11.11 -12.82 16.62
C GLU A 57 -11.15 -12.67 15.10
N GLU A 58 -12.27 -12.18 14.55
CA GLU A 58 -12.45 -11.96 13.12
C GLU A 58 -11.52 -10.87 12.57
N GLY A 59 -11.35 -9.76 13.30
CA GLY A 59 -10.40 -8.70 12.93
C GLY A 59 -8.95 -9.17 12.94
N GLN A 60 -8.60 -9.99 13.93
CA GLN A 60 -7.29 -10.64 14.01
C GLN A 60 -7.08 -11.64 12.85
N MET A 61 -8.10 -12.44 12.52
CA MET A 61 -8.08 -13.33 11.37
C MET A 61 -7.92 -12.58 10.05
N LEU A 62 -8.62 -11.46 9.85
CA LEU A 62 -8.47 -10.61 8.67
C LEU A 62 -7.03 -10.11 8.52
N LYS A 63 -6.44 -9.65 9.63
CA LYS A 63 -5.06 -9.18 9.66
C LYS A 63 -4.06 -10.29 9.32
N ASP A 64 -4.19 -11.44 9.96
CA ASP A 64 -3.16 -12.47 9.89
C ASP A 64 -3.31 -13.39 8.66
N SER A 65 -4.54 -13.65 8.22
CA SER A 65 -4.82 -14.56 7.08
C SER A 65 -4.87 -13.84 5.74
N PHE A 66 -5.39 -12.61 5.71
CA PHE A 66 -5.54 -11.82 4.47
C PHE A 66 -4.56 -10.64 4.39
N GLY A 67 -3.64 -10.52 5.36
CA GLY A 67 -2.66 -9.42 5.39
C GLY A 67 -3.23 -8.07 5.81
N GLY A 68 -4.47 -8.04 6.34
CA GLY A 68 -5.12 -6.84 6.87
C GLY A 68 -5.81 -5.95 5.84
N ILE A 69 -5.94 -6.39 4.59
CA ILE A 69 -6.66 -5.67 3.53
C ILE A 69 -7.54 -6.67 2.78
N ALA A 70 -8.82 -6.35 2.61
CA ALA A 70 -9.76 -7.15 1.85
C ALA A 70 -10.77 -6.25 1.11
N ALA A 71 -11.49 -6.83 0.16
CA ALA A 71 -12.54 -6.14 -0.59
C ALA A 71 -13.70 -7.10 -0.90
N ILE A 72 -14.92 -6.57 -0.87
CA ILE A 72 -16.11 -7.24 -1.38
C ILE A 72 -16.42 -6.65 -2.75
N LEU A 73 -16.39 -7.48 -3.78
CA LEU A 73 -16.58 -7.02 -5.15
C LEU A 73 -18.06 -6.91 -5.50
N ARG A 74 -18.41 -5.90 -6.30
CA ARG A 74 -19.78 -5.69 -6.81
C ARG A 74 -20.25 -6.83 -7.72
N TYR A 75 -19.31 -7.47 -8.41
CA TYR A 75 -19.56 -8.61 -9.29
C TYR A 75 -18.37 -9.57 -9.22
N LYS A 76 -18.60 -10.81 -9.65
CA LYS A 76 -17.55 -11.82 -9.74
C LYS A 76 -16.43 -11.32 -10.66
N SER A 77 -15.20 -11.30 -10.16
CA SER A 77 -14.03 -11.05 -11.00
C SER A 77 -13.90 -12.14 -12.05
N SER A 78 -13.69 -11.76 -13.30
CA SER A 78 -13.37 -12.66 -14.40
C SER A 78 -11.88 -13.00 -14.34
N ASN A 79 -11.48 -13.75 -13.33
CA ASN A 79 -10.22 -14.49 -13.31
C ASN A 79 -10.53 -15.98 -13.20
#